data_AF-V7EPU7-F1
#
_entry.id   AF-V7EPU7-F1
#
_cell.length_a   1.000
_cell.length_b   1.000
_cell.length_c   1.000
_cell.angle_alpha   90.00
_cell.angle_beta   90.00
_cell.angle_gamma   90.00
#
_symmetry.space_group_name_H-M   'P 1'
#
loop_
_entity.id
_entity.type
_entity.pdbx_description
1 polymer ?
#
loop_
_entity_poly.entity_id
_entity_poly.type
_entity_poly.pdbx_seq_one_letter_code
_entity_poly.pdbx_strand_id
1 'polypeptide(L)'
;MPNVKIFVDETLYPGIRGPLSEALGPIRAMLCQDLAVEVPACQFAVMAVGAMPDLPRVNVEMAILPRPERTRNLILSVCAKLRGMVEDATHTHVAVRVTALDPETYIALK
;
A
#
# COMPACT_ATOMS: atom_id res chain seq x y z
N MET A 1 11.23 -4.67 -3.67
CA MET A 1 10.62 -4.65 -2.33
C MET A 1 9.74 -3.42 -2.25
N PRO A 2 8.42 -3.59 -2.17
CA PRO A 2 7.52 -2.58 -1.63
C PRO A 2 7.28 -2.84 -0.12
N ASN A 3 7.35 -1.78 0.67
CA ASN A 3 6.85 -1.75 2.05
C ASN A 3 5.56 -0.94 2.07
N VAL A 4 4.43 -1.61 2.29
CA VAL A 4 3.10 -1.00 2.27
C VAL A 4 2.59 -0.81 3.69
N LYS A 5 2.16 0.39 4.02
CA LYS A 5 1.47 0.73 5.26
C LYS A 5 0.07 1.23 4.91
N ILE A 6 -0.95 0.64 5.53
CA ILE A 6 -2.33 1.06 5.39
C ILE A 6 -2.77 1.63 6.74
N PHE A 7 -2.94 2.95 6.78
CA PHE A 7 -3.44 3.67 7.93
C PHE A 7 -4.94 3.84 7.78
N VAL A 8 -5.68 3.37 8.78
CA VAL A 8 -7.15 3.37 8.78
C VAL A 8 -7.60 4.16 9.99
N ASP A 9 -8.51 5.11 9.77
CA ASP A 9 -9.25 5.80 10.83
C ASP A 9 -9.81 4.78 11.84
N GLU A 10 -9.47 4.95 13.11
CA GLU A 10 -9.83 4.04 14.19
C GLU A 10 -11.35 3.86 14.36
N THR A 11 -12.15 4.86 13.98
CA THR A 11 -13.62 4.82 14.03
C THR A 11 -14.21 4.04 12.84
N LEU A 12 -13.48 3.93 11.72
CA LEU A 12 -13.85 3.13 10.56
C LEU A 12 -13.40 1.67 10.72
N TYR A 13 -12.23 1.47 11.31
CA TYR A 13 -11.50 0.21 11.22
C TYR A 13 -12.27 -1.03 11.73
N PRO A 14 -13.01 -1.00 12.85
CA PRO A 14 -13.76 -2.16 13.32
C PRO A 14 -14.71 -2.75 12.28
N GLY A 15 -15.36 -1.90 11.47
CA GLY A 15 -16.32 -2.32 10.45
C GLY A 15 -15.69 -2.90 9.18
N ILE A 16 -14.47 -2.49 8.84
CA ILE A 16 -13.81 -2.89 7.59
C ILE A 16 -12.62 -3.84 7.78
N ARG A 17 -12.27 -4.19 9.02
CA ARG A 17 -11.08 -5.02 9.32
C ARG A 17 -11.09 -6.37 8.60
N GLY A 18 -12.23 -7.06 8.59
CA GLY A 18 -12.39 -8.35 7.90
C GLY A 18 -12.15 -8.22 6.39
N PRO A 19 -12.98 -7.44 5.68
CA PRO A 19 -12.82 -7.20 4.24
C PRO A 19 -11.42 -6.71 3.85
N LEU A 20 -10.83 -5.78 4.60
CA LEU A 20 -9.48 -5.30 4.35
C LEU A 20 -8.43 -6.39 4.54
N SER A 21 -8.56 -7.24 5.55
CA SER A 21 -7.64 -8.36 5.79
C SER A 21 -7.69 -9.39 4.66
N GLU A 22 -8.90 -9.69 4.15
CA GLU A 22 -9.11 -10.58 3.01
C GLU A 22 -8.49 -10.01 1.72
N ALA A 23 -8.56 -8.69 1.54
CA ALA A 23 -7.97 -8.01 0.39
C ALA A 23 -6.42 -8.01 0.38
N LEU A 24 -5.74 -8.17 1.52
CA LEU A 24 -4.27 -8.12 1.58
C LEU A 24 -3.59 -9.18 0.70
N GLY A 25 -4.16 -10.39 0.62
CA GLY A 25 -3.63 -11.48 -0.20
C GLY A 25 -3.61 -11.11 -1.71
N PRO A 26 -4.78 -10.78 -2.28
CA PRO A 26 -4.88 -10.29 -3.66
C PRO A 26 -4.04 -9.04 -3.93
N ILE A 27 -4.01 -8.06 -3.02
CA ILE A 27 -3.18 -6.85 -3.19
C ILE A 27 -1.70 -7.23 -3.26
N ARG A 28 -1.22 -8.10 -2.36
CA ARG A 28 0.16 -8.58 -2.39
C ARG A 28 0.50 -9.27 -3.71
N ALA A 29 -0.40 -10.12 -4.21
CA ALA A 29 -0.20 -10.81 -5.49
C ALA A 29 -0.04 -9.81 -6.64
N MET A 30 -0.94 -8.82 -6.72
CA MET A 30 -0.87 -7.74 -7.70
C MET A 30 0.45 -6.96 -7.62
N LEU A 31 0.88 -6.55 -6.41
CA LEU A 31 2.14 -5.83 -6.24
C LEU A 31 3.36 -6.68 -6.61
N CYS A 32 3.35 -7.98 -6.28
CA CYS A 32 4.45 -8.88 -6.62
C CYS A 32 4.60 -9.04 -8.13
N GLN A 33 3.48 -9.23 -8.82
CA GLN A 33 3.43 -9.31 -10.27
C GLN A 33 3.87 -8.01 -10.94
N ASP A 34 3.20 -6.90 -10.63
CA ASP A 34 3.39 -5.63 -11.36
C ASP A 34 4.74 -4.96 -11.04
N LEU A 35 5.32 -5.18 -9.85
CA LEU A 35 6.63 -4.62 -9.47
C LEU A 35 7.79 -5.60 -9.66
N ALA A 36 7.52 -6.81 -10.17
CA ALA A 36 8.48 -7.90 -10.34
C ALA A 36 9.30 -8.15 -9.06
N VAL A 37 8.60 -8.50 -7.98
CA VAL A 37 9.20 -8.84 -6.69
C VAL A 37 8.68 -10.17 -6.18
N GLU A 38 9.51 -10.87 -5.40
CA GLU A 38 9.09 -12.09 -4.73
C GLU A 38 8.22 -11.78 -3.51
N VAL A 39 7.38 -12.74 -3.11
CA VAL A 39 6.45 -12.63 -1.98
C VAL A 39 7.15 -12.20 -0.67
N PRO A 40 8.31 -12.76 -0.26
CA PRO A 40 9.00 -12.33 0.96
C PRO A 40 9.50 -10.87 0.89
N ALA A 41 9.62 -10.31 -0.31
CA ALA A 41 10.03 -8.93 -0.52
C ALA A 41 8.87 -7.93 -0.48
N CYS A 42 7.62 -8.37 -0.34
CA CYS A 42 6.43 -7.53 -0.31
C CYS A 42 5.83 -7.51 1.10
N GLN A 43 6.06 -6.42 1.83
CA GLN A 43 5.73 -6.31 3.25
C GLN A 43 4.50 -5.42 3.45
N PHE A 44 3.65 -5.78 4.41
CA PHE A 44 2.42 -5.07 4.74
C PHE A 44 2.32 -4.81 6.24
N ALA A 45 1.79 -3.64 6.59
CA ALA A 45 1.28 -3.33 7.92
C ALA A 45 -0.04 -2.58 7.80
N VAL A 46 -1.02 -2.93 8.64
CA VAL A 46 -2.30 -2.20 8.75
C VAL A 46 -2.41 -1.66 10.17
N MET A 47 -2.68 -0.36 10.31
CA MET A 47 -2.65 0.35 11.58
C MET A 47 -3.87 1.24 11.75
N ALA A 48 -4.45 1.23 12.96
CA ALA A 48 -5.46 2.21 13.36
C ALA A 48 -4.79 3.56 13.65
N VAL A 49 -5.38 4.66 13.20
CA VAL A 49 -4.91 6.03 13.46
C VAL A 49 -6.09 6.98 13.67
N GLY A 50 -5.84 8.14 14.27
CA GLY A 50 -6.76 9.28 14.17
C GLY A 50 -6.66 9.94 12.79
N ALA A 51 -7.80 10.28 12.19
CA ALA A 51 -7.86 11.01 10.93
C ALA A 51 -8.63 12.33 11.11
N MET A 52 -8.24 13.38 10.37
CA MET A 52 -9.02 14.63 10.35
C MET A 52 -10.29 14.44 9.50
N PRO A 53 -11.44 15.03 9.89
CA PRO A 53 -12.72 14.80 9.20
C PRO A 53 -12.75 15.22 7.73
N ASP A 54 -11.88 16.15 7.34
CA ASP A 54 -11.76 16.71 5.99
C ASP A 54 -10.69 16.01 5.13
N LEU A 55 -9.99 15.01 5.68
CA LEU A 55 -8.99 14.22 4.98
C LEU A 55 -9.48 12.78 4.73
N PRO A 56 -8.85 12.05 3.78
CA PRO A 56 -9.15 10.64 3.57
C PRO A 56 -8.94 9.83 4.86
N ARG A 57 -9.96 9.04 5.21
CA ARG A 57 -9.97 8.16 6.40
C ARG A 57 -9.10 6.92 6.23
N VAL A 58 -8.69 6.63 5.00
CA VAL A 58 -7.74 5.56 4.68
C VAL A 58 -6.60 6.13 3.85
N ASN A 59 -5.38 5.91 4.32
CA ASN A 59 -4.15 6.33 3.65
C ASN A 59 -3.25 5.12 3.45
N VAL A 60 -2.73 4.98 2.23
CA VAL A 60 -1.73 3.97 1.89
C VAL A 60 -0.42 4.67 1.61
N GLU A 61 0.62 4.25 2.30
CA GLU A 61 1.99 4.63 2.00
C GLU A 61 2.76 3.43 1.50
N MET A 62 3.43 3.58 0.36
CA MET A 62 4.28 2.54 -0.21
C MET A 62 5.68 3.07 -0.43
N ALA A 63 6.66 2.48 0.25
CA ALA A 63 8.07 2.74 -0.03
C ALA A 63 8.60 1.68 -0.99
N ILE A 64 9.32 2.08 -2.04
CA ILE A 64 9.87 1.18 -3.06
C ILE A 64 11.36 1.42 -3.25
N LEU A 65 12.14 0.38 -3.53
CA LEU A 65 13.46 0.55 -4.13
C LEU A 65 13.32 0.87 -5.62
N PRO A 66 14.02 1.88 -6.16
CA PRO A 66 14.01 2.18 -7.59
C PRO A 66 14.67 1.03 -8.38
N ARG A 67 14.19 0.83 -9.60
CA ARG A 67 14.79 -0.01 -10.64
C ARG A 67 14.49 0.59 -12.01
N PRO A 68 15.33 0.40 -13.04
CA PRO A 68 15.08 0.95 -14.38
C PRO A 68 13.70 0.58 -14.95
N GLU A 69 13.23 -0.64 -14.68
CA GLU A 69 11.95 -1.14 -15.15
C GLU A 69 10.75 -0.50 -14.42
N ARG A 70 10.98 0.06 -13.22
CA ARG A 70 9.96 0.75 -12.41
C ARG A 70 9.79 2.20 -12.84
N THR A 71 9.37 2.37 -14.09
CA THR A 71 9.10 3.69 -14.67
C THR A 71 7.99 4.42 -13.92
N ARG A 72 7.95 5.75 -14.05
CA ARG A 72 6.89 6.58 -13.46
C ARG A 72 5.50 6.09 -13.84
N ASN A 73 5.28 5.75 -15.11
CA ASN A 73 3.99 5.29 -15.62
C ASN A 73 3.58 3.95 -15.00
N LEU A 74 4.53 3.01 -14.86
CA LEU A 74 4.27 1.75 -14.17
C LEU A 74 3.86 1.99 -12.72
N ILE A 75 4.62 2.83 -11.99
CA ILE A 75 4.33 3.14 -10.59
C ILE A 75 2.95 3.80 -10.45
N LEU A 76 2.60 4.76 -11.31
CA LEU A 76 1.28 5.39 -11.29
C LEU A 76 0.15 4.38 -11.54
N SER A 77 0.34 3.47 -12.50
CA SER A 77 -0.61 2.39 -12.77
C SER A 77 -0.79 1.48 -11.55
N VAL A 78 0.31 1.08 -10.90
CA VAL A 78 0.28 0.27 -9.67
C VAL A 78 -0.44 1.01 -8.55
N CYS A 79 -0.19 2.31 -8.37
CA CYS A 79 -0.86 3.13 -7.36
C CYS A 79 -2.37 3.21 -7.60
N ALA A 80 -2.80 3.36 -8.86
CA ALA A 80 -4.21 3.42 -9.21
C ALA A 80 -4.93 2.09 -8.90
N LYS A 81 -4.30 0.96 -9.25
CA LYS A 81 -4.82 -0.39 -8.90
C LYS A 81 -4.89 -0.60 -7.40
N LEU A 82 -3.80 -0.28 -6.69
CA LEU A 82 -3.72 -0.38 -5.23
C LEU A 82 -4.82 0.46 -4.57
N ARG A 83 -5.02 1.70 -5.03
CA ARG A 83 -6.11 2.56 -4.55
C ARG A 83 -7.46 1.89 -4.73
N GLY A 84 -7.78 1.44 -5.94
CA GLY A 84 -9.08 0.81 -6.24
C GLY A 84 -9.35 -0.41 -5.35
N MET A 85 -8.37 -1.31 -5.20
CA MET A 85 -8.54 -2.51 -4.37
C MET A 85 -8.76 -2.18 -2.88
N VAL A 86 -8.15 -1.12 -2.37
CA VAL A 86 -8.35 -0.68 -0.98
C VAL A 86 -9.68 0.09 -0.85
N GLU A 87 -10.07 0.89 -1.85
CA GLU A 87 -11.38 1.56 -1.89
C GLU A 87 -12.51 0.53 -1.88
N ASP A 88 -12.39 -0.55 -2.67
CA ASP A 88 -13.35 -1.65 -2.71
C ASP A 88 -13.49 -2.35 -1.35
N ALA A 89 -12.37 -2.57 -0.65
CA ALA A 89 -12.37 -3.24 0.65
C ALA A 89 -12.83 -2.35 1.83
N THR A 90 -12.72 -1.03 1.69
CA THR A 90 -12.98 -0.07 2.78
C THR A 90 -14.22 0.79 2.56
N HIS A 91 -14.80 0.76 1.37
CA HIS A 91 -15.96 1.56 0.96
C HIS A 91 -15.81 3.05 1.27
N THR A 92 -14.58 3.57 1.17
CA THR A 92 -14.28 4.98 1.37
C THR A 92 -13.19 5.41 0.41
N HIS A 93 -12.99 6.72 0.27
CA HIS A 93 -11.94 7.26 -0.57
C HIS A 93 -10.56 7.02 0.06
N VAL A 94 -9.61 6.57 -0.75
CA VAL A 94 -8.25 6.21 -0.31
C VAL A 94 -7.21 7.14 -0.95
N ALA A 95 -6.32 7.69 -0.13
CA ALA A 95 -5.11 8.34 -0.63
C ALA A 95 -3.96 7.35 -0.73
N VAL A 96 -3.18 7.38 -1.82
CA VAL A 96 -1.96 6.58 -1.99
C VAL A 96 -0.77 7.52 -2.18
N ARG A 97 0.28 7.31 -1.40
CA ARG A 97 1.57 8.03 -1.52
C ARG A 97 2.68 7.02 -1.72
N VAL A 98 3.61 7.34 -2.62
CA VAL A 98 4.75 6.47 -2.92
C VAL A 98 6.05 7.23 -2.81
N THR A 99 7.02 6.61 -2.14
CA THR A 99 8.36 7.15 -1.97
C THR A 99 9.38 6.16 -2.53
N ALA A 100 10.27 6.65 -3.39
CA ALA A 100 11.44 5.90 -3.80
C ALA A 100 12.52 6.01 -2.72
N LEU A 101 13.01 4.87 -2.23
CA LEU A 101 14.11 4.77 -1.29
C LEU A 101 15.45 4.91 -2.01
N ASP A 102 16.46 5.42 -1.32
CA ASP A 102 17.83 5.41 -1.83
C ASP A 102 18.44 3.99 -1.67
N PRO A 103 18.83 3.33 -2.78
CA PRO A 103 19.46 2.01 -2.71
C PRO A 103 20.77 1.96 -1.92
N GLU A 104 21.53 3.04 -1.86
CA GLU A 104 22.83 3.07 -1.18
C GLU A 104 22.69 3.09 0.33
N THR A 105 21.64 3.74 0.83
CA THR A 105 21.40 3.88 2.28
C THR A 105 20.35 2.92 2.80
N TYR A 106 19.64 2.21 1.92
CA TYR A 106 18.59 1.29 2.34
C TYR A 106 19.18 -0.03 2.85
N ILE A 107 19.10 -0.23 4.16
CA ILE A 107 19.49 -1.46 4.84
C ILE A 107 18.24 -2.20 5.31
N ALA A 108 18.16 -3.48 4.96
CA ALA A 108 17.13 -4.38 5.48
C ALA A 108 17.77 -5.67 5.96
N LEU A 109 17.40 -6.10 7.16
CA LEU A 109 17.66 -7.44 7.64
C LEU A 109 16.38 -8.25 7.44
N LYS A 110 16.49 -9.39 6.78
CA LYS A 110 15.37 -10.27 6.47
C LYS A 110 15.69 -11.69 6.86
#